data_AF-R4UN82-F1
#
_entry.id   AF-R4UN82-F1
#
_cell.length_a   1.000
_cell.length_b   1.000
_cell.length_c   1.000
_cell.angle_alpha   90.00
_cell.angle_beta   90.00
_cell.angle_gamma   90.00
#
_symmetry.space_group_name_H-M   'P 1'
#
loop_
_entity.id
_entity.type
_entity.pdbx_description
1 polymer ?
#
loop_
_entity_poly.entity_id
_entity_poly.type
_entity_poly.pdbx_seq_one_letter_code
_entity_poly.pdbx_strand_id
1 'polypeptide(L)'
;MLNNVDPKYQSLITSAAWSEHETTIVITPVEMKLGKKKRFKSGIIYITIGTIYFFRTKLLSQPTSKNQVHFLDLRLLNVQADNVTMELVDDEIKVKSTYAFKIGSAIVNVLNYATRGLPNYKPLTVISFRPLETFEVTKLDPIKMRVVFFSHFYNMRTDQMYTIDWFDKWLQTQKDYIVISPNFHTGYLGVSYGHSIGWDGRLNTVAFLKFRSKNFNRMIESLLENSLSITRISFVDYVPGQLPVFPTRKIAKTVVTRWWFLRCDVSMIYEWLQFAKYLPSGMESLLIESCVL
;
A
#
# COMPACT_ATOMS: atom_id res chain seq x y z
N MET A 1 -2.77 2.05 -21.59
CA MET A 1 -3.91 1.42 -20.89
C MET A 1 -4.59 0.45 -21.85
N LEU A 2 -4.81 -0.81 -21.46
CA LEU A 2 -5.54 -1.79 -22.30
C LEU A 2 -6.99 -1.83 -21.85
N ASN A 3 -7.93 -1.46 -22.73
CA ASN A 3 -9.35 -1.55 -22.47
C ASN A 3 -10.07 -2.18 -23.67
N ASN A 4 -10.43 -3.46 -23.52
CA ASN A 4 -11.02 -4.28 -24.58
C ASN A 4 -12.35 -4.91 -24.14
N VAL A 5 -13.04 -4.30 -23.17
CA VAL A 5 -14.35 -4.77 -22.73
C VAL A 5 -15.42 -3.87 -23.34
N ASP A 6 -16.58 -4.47 -23.65
CA ASP A 6 -17.76 -3.73 -24.09
C ASP A 6 -18.04 -2.55 -23.13
N PRO A 7 -18.21 -1.32 -23.65
CA PRO A 7 -18.49 -0.13 -22.85
C PRO A 7 -19.64 -0.32 -21.84
N LYS A 8 -20.64 -1.16 -22.17
CA LYS A 8 -21.75 -1.49 -21.29
C LYS A 8 -21.31 -2.17 -19.98
N TYR A 9 -20.26 -3.00 -20.03
CA TYR A 9 -19.72 -3.66 -18.84
C TYR A 9 -18.62 -2.87 -18.16
N GLN A 10 -18.02 -1.90 -18.86
CA GLN A 10 -16.91 -1.12 -18.32
C GLN A 10 -17.29 -0.42 -17.02
N SER A 11 -18.43 0.31 -16.99
CA SER A 11 -18.87 1.04 -15.79
C SER A 11 -19.11 0.12 -14.58
N LEU A 12 -19.71 -1.06 -14.82
CA LEU A 12 -19.93 -2.08 -13.81
C LEU A 12 -18.63 -2.67 -13.26
N ILE A 13 -17.62 -2.85 -14.11
CA ILE A 13 -16.34 -3.42 -13.68
C ILE A 13 -15.51 -2.38 -12.93
N THR A 14 -15.48 -1.14 -13.43
CA THR A 14 -14.73 -0.05 -12.80
C THR A 14 -15.35 0.38 -11.47
N SER A 15 -16.65 0.13 -11.23
CA SER A 15 -17.26 0.37 -9.91
C SER A 15 -16.78 -0.59 -8.81
N ALA A 16 -15.99 -1.62 -9.17
CA ALA A 16 -15.33 -2.47 -8.19
C ALA A 16 -14.05 -1.86 -7.60
N ALA A 17 -13.50 -0.81 -8.22
CA ALA A 17 -12.43 -0.02 -7.65
C ALA A 17 -12.87 0.54 -6.29
N TRP A 18 -11.95 0.60 -5.33
CA TRP A 18 -12.28 0.98 -3.95
C TRP A 18 -12.39 2.49 -3.80
N SER A 19 -11.59 3.26 -4.52
CA SER A 19 -11.61 4.73 -4.49
C SER A 19 -11.34 5.33 -5.87
N GLU A 20 -11.59 6.63 -6.01
CA GLU A 20 -11.30 7.37 -7.25
C GLU A 20 -9.80 7.43 -7.61
N HIS A 21 -8.92 7.26 -6.62
CA HIS A 21 -7.47 7.22 -6.85
C HIS A 21 -6.98 5.88 -7.39
N GLU A 22 -7.82 4.84 -7.37
CA GLU A 22 -7.49 3.52 -7.89
C GLU A 22 -7.51 3.51 -9.43
N THR A 23 -6.34 3.78 -10.02
CA THR A 23 -6.17 3.87 -11.47
C THR A 23 -6.29 2.51 -12.14
N THR A 24 -7.05 2.44 -13.23
CA THR A 24 -7.18 1.26 -14.09
C THR A 24 -5.97 1.08 -15.00
N ILE A 25 -5.43 -0.13 -15.09
CA ILE A 25 -4.26 -0.45 -15.95
C ILE A 25 -4.67 -1.34 -17.13
N VAL A 26 -5.38 -2.43 -16.83
CA VAL A 26 -5.88 -3.41 -17.80
C VAL A 26 -7.32 -3.78 -17.49
N ILE A 27 -8.16 -3.83 -18.51
CA ILE A 27 -9.47 -4.47 -18.46
C ILE A 27 -9.69 -5.24 -19.77
N THR A 28 -9.76 -6.58 -19.68
CA THR A 28 -9.82 -7.41 -20.89
C THR A 28 -10.51 -8.76 -20.65
N PRO A 29 -11.26 -9.28 -21.64
CA PRO A 29 -11.84 -10.61 -21.55
C PRO A 29 -10.75 -11.69 -21.58
N VAL A 30 -10.96 -12.75 -20.79
CA VAL A 30 -10.04 -13.88 -20.65
C VAL A 30 -10.79 -15.17 -20.40
N GLU A 31 -10.12 -16.30 -20.59
CA GLU A 31 -10.52 -17.55 -19.94
C GLU A 31 -9.64 -17.78 -18.71
N MET A 32 -10.25 -18.10 -17.57
CA MET A 32 -9.52 -18.22 -16.31
C MET A 32 -9.85 -19.53 -15.59
N LYS A 33 -8.82 -20.10 -14.97
CA LYS A 33 -8.89 -21.23 -14.04
C LYS A 33 -8.43 -20.69 -12.68
N LEU A 34 -9.39 -20.51 -11.77
CA LEU A 34 -9.15 -20.00 -10.43
C LEU A 34 -9.02 -21.17 -9.46
N GLY A 35 -7.79 -21.43 -9.05
CA GLY A 35 -7.35 -22.47 -8.15
C GLY A 35 -7.51 -23.89 -8.65
N LYS A 36 -7.78 -24.83 -7.74
CA LYS A 36 -7.93 -26.28 -8.03
C LYS A 36 -9.09 -26.64 -8.97
N LYS A 37 -9.85 -25.68 -9.50
CA LYS A 37 -10.96 -25.95 -10.44
C LYS A 37 -10.45 -26.59 -11.71
N LYS A 38 -11.08 -27.66 -12.19
CA LYS A 38 -10.57 -28.41 -13.37
C LYS A 38 -10.70 -27.68 -14.72
N ARG A 39 -11.68 -26.77 -14.88
CA ARG A 39 -12.02 -26.16 -16.18
C ARG A 39 -11.78 -24.66 -16.22
N PHE A 40 -11.32 -24.17 -17.37
CA PHE A 40 -11.33 -22.75 -17.72
C PHE A 40 -12.77 -22.24 -17.82
N LYS A 41 -12.97 -20.98 -17.44
CA LYS A 41 -14.25 -20.28 -17.54
C LYS A 41 -14.03 -18.90 -18.13
N SER A 42 -14.90 -18.47 -19.03
CA SER A 42 -14.91 -17.12 -19.54
C SER A 42 -15.12 -16.11 -18.40
N GLY A 43 -14.43 -14.99 -18.51
CA GLY A 43 -14.48 -13.93 -17.53
C GLY A 43 -13.72 -12.70 -18.01
N ILE A 44 -13.48 -11.78 -17.09
CA ILE A 44 -12.73 -10.55 -17.33
C ILE A 44 -11.68 -10.42 -16.23
N ILE A 45 -10.45 -10.10 -16.64
CA ILE A 45 -9.42 -9.64 -15.71
C ILE A 45 -9.43 -8.11 -15.70
N TYR A 46 -9.40 -7.55 -14.51
CA TYR A 46 -9.34 -6.11 -14.28
C TYR A 46 -8.18 -5.82 -13.32
N ILE A 47 -7.14 -5.15 -13.81
CA ILE A 47 -5.93 -4.83 -13.06
C ILE A 47 -5.93 -3.33 -12.81
N THR A 48 -5.80 -2.95 -11.56
CA THR A 48 -5.63 -1.57 -11.11
C THR A 48 -4.25 -1.39 -10.49
N ILE A 49 -3.97 -0.21 -9.97
CA ILE A 49 -2.81 0.00 -9.09
C ILE A 49 -2.97 -0.66 -7.71
N GLY A 50 -4.19 -1.05 -7.33
CA GLY A 50 -4.50 -1.60 -6.01
C GLY A 50 -4.47 -3.12 -5.97
N THR A 51 -5.12 -3.79 -6.92
CA THR A 51 -5.25 -5.25 -6.93
C THR A 51 -5.55 -5.82 -8.33
N ILE A 52 -5.63 -7.15 -8.41
CA ILE A 52 -6.06 -7.90 -9.60
C ILE A 52 -7.45 -8.49 -9.32
N TYR A 53 -8.45 -8.01 -10.04
CA TYR A 53 -9.82 -8.49 -9.97
C TYR A 53 -10.13 -9.52 -11.06
N PHE A 54 -10.88 -10.55 -10.68
CA PHE A 54 -11.40 -11.56 -11.59
C PHE A 54 -12.92 -11.59 -11.56
N PHE A 55 -13.53 -11.26 -12.70
CA PHE A 55 -14.98 -11.30 -12.89
C PHE A 55 -15.35 -12.53 -13.70
N ARG A 56 -16.42 -13.21 -13.28
CA ARG A 56 -17.01 -14.29 -14.07
C ARG A 56 -18.14 -13.74 -14.93
N THR A 57 -18.12 -14.07 -16.22
CA THR A 57 -19.25 -13.83 -17.12
C THR A 57 -20.10 -15.09 -17.19
N LYS A 58 -21.43 -14.93 -17.22
CA LYS A 58 -22.35 -16.00 -17.63
C LYS A 58 -23.13 -15.50 -18.85
N LEU A 59 -23.53 -16.41 -19.72
CA LEU A 59 -24.47 -16.10 -20.79
C LEU A 59 -25.72 -15.47 -20.13
N LEU A 60 -26.08 -14.24 -20.53
CA LEU A 60 -27.26 -13.49 -20.06
C LEU A 60 -27.20 -12.86 -18.66
N SER A 61 -26.11 -12.96 -17.90
CA SER A 61 -26.00 -12.26 -16.60
C SER A 61 -24.89 -11.22 -16.59
N GLN A 62 -25.08 -10.20 -15.76
CA GLN A 62 -24.00 -9.23 -15.48
C GLN A 62 -22.76 -9.95 -14.92
N PRO A 63 -21.54 -9.49 -15.26
CA PRO A 63 -20.31 -9.94 -14.64
C PRO A 63 -20.39 -9.85 -13.12
N THR A 64 -19.99 -10.90 -12.42
CA THR A 64 -19.93 -10.91 -10.94
C THR A 64 -18.47 -11.00 -10.50
N SER A 65 -18.06 -10.09 -9.62
CA SER A 65 -16.73 -10.14 -9.00
C SER A 65 -16.65 -11.42 -8.18
N LYS A 66 -15.59 -12.19 -8.43
CA LYS A 66 -15.47 -13.51 -7.82
C LYS A 66 -14.28 -13.60 -6.87
N ASN A 67 -13.12 -13.14 -7.34
CA ASN A 67 -11.87 -13.23 -6.61
C ASN A 67 -11.08 -11.93 -6.81
N GLN A 68 -10.28 -11.58 -5.80
CA GLN A 68 -9.27 -10.53 -5.84
C GLN A 68 -7.94 -11.15 -5.40
N VAL A 69 -6.85 -10.72 -6.02
CA VAL A 69 -5.49 -11.14 -5.67
C VAL A 69 -4.62 -9.91 -5.59
N HIS A 70 -3.98 -9.71 -4.44
CA HIS A 70 -3.04 -8.62 -4.27
C HIS A 70 -1.70 -8.97 -4.91
N PHE A 71 -0.99 -7.96 -5.42
CA PHE A 71 0.28 -8.17 -6.14
C PHE A 71 1.37 -8.80 -5.25
N LEU A 72 1.35 -8.51 -3.93
CA LEU A 72 2.29 -9.10 -2.97
C LEU A 72 2.01 -10.56 -2.63
N ASP A 73 0.85 -11.10 -3.02
CA ASP A 73 0.54 -12.53 -2.82
C ASP A 73 1.13 -13.41 -3.95
N LEU A 74 1.62 -12.79 -5.02
CA LEU A 74 2.18 -13.47 -6.17
C LEU A 74 3.63 -13.87 -5.91
N ARG A 75 3.96 -15.15 -6.08
CA ARG A 75 5.32 -15.70 -5.95
C ARG A 75 6.02 -15.86 -7.29
N LEU A 76 5.28 -16.37 -8.27
CA LEU A 76 5.76 -16.60 -9.63
C LEU A 76 4.74 -16.07 -10.64
N LEU A 77 5.24 -15.37 -11.65
CA LEU A 77 4.50 -14.99 -12.83
C LEU A 77 5.16 -15.63 -14.05
N ASN A 78 4.48 -16.59 -14.67
CA ASN A 78 4.92 -17.21 -15.91
C ASN A 78 4.06 -16.67 -17.08
N VAL A 79 4.69 -15.97 -18.01
CA VAL A 79 4.05 -15.31 -19.16
C VAL A 79 4.47 -15.99 -20.46
N GLN A 80 3.51 -16.54 -21.17
CA GLN A 80 3.68 -17.20 -22.47
C GLN A 80 2.92 -16.42 -23.55
N ALA A 81 2.94 -16.94 -24.78
CA ALA A 81 2.32 -16.26 -25.93
C ALA A 81 0.83 -15.94 -25.74
N ASP A 82 0.08 -16.88 -25.20
CA ASP A 82 -1.38 -16.84 -25.09
C ASP A 82 -1.90 -17.13 -23.68
N ASN A 83 -1.00 -17.22 -22.69
CA ASN A 83 -1.37 -17.53 -21.32
C ASN A 83 -0.46 -16.85 -20.28
N VAL A 84 -1.06 -16.59 -19.12
CA VAL A 84 -0.40 -16.08 -17.92
C VAL A 84 -0.74 -17.01 -16.78
N THR A 85 0.29 -17.48 -16.08
CA THR A 85 0.15 -18.27 -14.86
C THR A 85 0.67 -17.46 -13.69
N MET A 86 -0.17 -17.32 -12.67
CA MET A 86 0.12 -16.62 -11.41
C MET A 86 0.12 -17.66 -10.28
N GLU A 87 1.28 -17.91 -9.70
CA GLU A 87 1.44 -18.78 -8.54
C GLU A 87 1.31 -17.96 -7.25
N LEU A 88 0.46 -18.42 -6.35
CA LEU A 88 0.29 -17.89 -5.00
C LEU A 88 0.88 -18.87 -3.98
N VAL A 89 0.81 -18.55 -2.69
CA VAL A 89 1.33 -19.43 -1.62
C VAL A 89 0.76 -20.84 -1.67
N ASP A 90 -0.56 -20.95 -1.80
CA ASP A 90 -1.30 -22.22 -1.69
C ASP A 90 -2.20 -22.50 -2.90
N ASP A 91 -2.10 -21.68 -3.95
CA ASP A 91 -3.00 -21.75 -5.09
C ASP A 91 -2.35 -21.27 -6.38
N GLU A 92 -3.02 -21.53 -7.51
CA GLU A 92 -2.57 -21.11 -8.83
C GLU A 92 -3.74 -20.51 -9.62
N ILE A 93 -3.48 -19.41 -10.32
CA ILE A 93 -4.40 -18.84 -11.28
C ILE A 93 -3.79 -18.94 -12.67
N LYS A 94 -4.50 -19.63 -13.58
CA LYS A 94 -4.14 -19.67 -15.01
C LYS A 94 -5.12 -18.83 -15.81
N VAL A 95 -4.61 -17.98 -16.67
CA VAL A 95 -5.36 -17.08 -17.55
C VAL A 95 -4.94 -17.35 -18.99
N LYS A 96 -5.88 -17.61 -19.89
CA LYS A 96 -5.66 -17.64 -21.34
C LYS A 96 -6.18 -16.35 -21.96
N SER A 97 -5.35 -15.70 -22.76
CA SER A 97 -5.66 -14.47 -23.46
C SER A 97 -4.64 -14.19 -24.55
N THR A 98 -5.10 -13.66 -25.69
CA THR A 98 -4.21 -13.09 -26.72
C THR A 98 -3.46 -11.84 -26.22
N TYR A 99 -3.85 -11.30 -25.06
CA TYR A 99 -3.20 -10.16 -24.40
C TYR A 99 -2.29 -10.57 -23.22
N ALA A 100 -1.84 -11.84 -23.17
CA ALA A 100 -1.03 -12.38 -22.08
C ALA A 100 0.16 -11.49 -21.70
N PHE A 101 0.92 -10.99 -22.68
CA PHE A 101 2.05 -10.09 -22.41
C PHE A 101 1.62 -8.75 -21.80
N LYS A 102 0.51 -8.15 -22.24
CA LYS A 102 0.04 -6.89 -21.66
C LYS A 102 -0.42 -7.08 -20.22
N ILE A 103 -1.05 -8.22 -19.91
CA ILE A 103 -1.42 -8.62 -18.55
C ILE A 103 -0.15 -8.79 -17.70
N GLY A 104 0.83 -9.56 -18.19
CA GLY A 104 2.09 -9.80 -17.50
C GLY A 104 2.86 -8.51 -17.23
N SER A 105 3.02 -7.66 -18.25
CA SER A 105 3.63 -6.34 -18.13
C SER A 105 2.91 -5.48 -17.09
N ALA A 106 1.58 -5.46 -17.07
CA ALA A 106 0.83 -4.68 -16.09
C ALA A 106 1.12 -5.09 -14.65
N ILE A 107 1.12 -6.39 -14.37
CA ILE A 107 1.43 -6.94 -13.04
C ILE A 107 2.84 -6.51 -12.60
N VAL A 108 3.83 -6.71 -13.47
CA VAL A 108 5.23 -6.38 -13.17
C VAL A 108 5.44 -4.89 -12.99
N ASN A 109 4.85 -4.05 -13.84
CA ASN A 109 5.01 -2.61 -13.75
C ASN A 109 4.34 -2.04 -12.48
N VAL A 110 3.13 -2.48 -12.13
CA VAL A 110 2.46 -2.05 -10.89
C VAL A 110 3.31 -2.41 -9.66
N LEU A 111 3.82 -3.64 -9.62
CA LEU A 111 4.65 -4.10 -8.51
C LEU A 111 5.96 -3.33 -8.42
N ASN A 112 6.69 -3.20 -9.54
CA ASN A 112 7.94 -2.42 -9.59
C ASN A 112 7.72 -0.95 -9.19
N TYR A 113 6.57 -0.37 -9.54
CA TYR A 113 6.23 0.99 -9.15
C TYR A 113 5.97 1.09 -7.64
N ALA A 114 5.15 0.18 -7.08
CA ALA A 114 4.88 0.11 -5.65
C ALA A 114 6.17 -0.10 -4.84
N THR A 115 7.12 -0.88 -5.34
CA THR A 115 8.35 -1.25 -4.63
C THR A 115 9.57 -0.39 -5.00
N ARG A 116 9.35 0.72 -5.70
CA ARG A 116 10.43 1.63 -6.12
C ARG A 116 11.20 2.16 -4.90
N GLY A 117 12.53 2.02 -4.90
CA GLY A 117 13.37 2.51 -3.81
C GLY A 117 13.48 1.57 -2.61
N LEU A 118 12.91 0.36 -2.67
CA LEU A 118 13.15 -0.68 -1.67
C LEU A 118 14.41 -1.48 -2.06
N PRO A 119 15.53 -1.40 -1.32
CA PRO A 119 16.73 -2.17 -1.66
C PRO A 119 16.47 -3.66 -1.46
N ASN A 120 16.94 -4.48 -2.40
CA ASN A 120 16.89 -5.95 -2.35
C ASN A 120 15.48 -6.58 -2.24
N TYR A 121 14.41 -5.82 -2.42
CA TYR A 121 13.05 -6.35 -2.40
C TYR A 121 12.73 -7.04 -3.74
N LYS A 122 12.56 -8.36 -3.71
CA LYS A 122 12.19 -9.18 -4.88
C LYS A 122 10.96 -10.04 -4.54
N PRO A 123 9.75 -9.46 -4.59
CA PRO A 123 8.53 -10.16 -4.19
C PRO A 123 8.09 -11.22 -5.20
N LEU A 124 8.46 -11.05 -6.48
CA LEU A 124 7.92 -11.82 -7.60
C LEU A 124 9.04 -12.35 -8.48
N THR A 125 9.05 -13.66 -8.71
CA THR A 125 9.84 -14.27 -9.78
C THR A 125 9.06 -14.14 -11.09
N VAL A 126 9.73 -13.71 -12.17
CA VAL A 126 9.10 -13.55 -13.48
C VAL A 126 9.81 -14.44 -14.50
N ILE A 127 9.05 -15.34 -15.12
CA ILE A 127 9.49 -16.14 -16.27
C ILE A 127 8.66 -15.70 -17.45
N SER A 128 9.30 -15.24 -18.53
CA SER A 128 8.57 -14.77 -19.70
C SER A 128 9.21 -15.26 -20.97
N PHE A 129 8.39 -15.73 -21.92
CA PHE A 129 8.85 -16.19 -23.24
C PHE A 129 9.60 -15.10 -24.03
N ARG A 130 9.25 -13.82 -23.79
CA ARG A 130 9.95 -12.65 -24.34
C ARG A 130 9.96 -11.51 -23.31
N PRO A 131 10.78 -10.45 -23.47
CA PRO A 131 10.80 -9.32 -22.56
C PRO A 131 9.42 -8.69 -22.36
N LEU A 132 9.10 -8.32 -21.11
CA LEU A 132 7.89 -7.58 -20.78
C LEU A 132 8.10 -6.08 -20.99
N GLU A 133 7.09 -5.43 -21.56
CA GLU A 133 7.09 -3.99 -21.81
C GLU A 133 7.07 -3.22 -20.48
N THR A 134 7.87 -2.16 -20.41
CA THR A 134 7.85 -1.19 -19.29
C THR A 134 7.02 0.01 -19.70
N PHE A 135 6.19 0.53 -18.79
CA PHE A 135 5.35 1.70 -19.06
C PHE A 135 5.01 2.47 -17.79
N GLU A 136 4.54 3.70 -17.95
CA GLU A 136 4.07 4.54 -16.83
C GLU A 136 2.74 4.00 -16.27
N VAL A 137 2.77 3.56 -15.02
CA VAL A 137 1.62 2.94 -14.33
C VAL A 137 0.55 3.98 -13.98
N THR A 138 0.97 5.11 -13.42
CA THR A 138 0.07 6.17 -12.94
C THR A 138 0.84 7.48 -12.82
N LYS A 139 0.10 8.59 -12.82
CA LYS A 139 0.61 9.93 -12.54
C LYS A 139 0.76 10.23 -11.05
N LEU A 140 0.19 9.38 -10.18
CA LEU A 140 0.31 9.53 -8.73
C LEU A 140 1.76 9.28 -8.31
N ASP A 141 2.29 10.11 -7.40
CA ASP A 141 3.58 9.83 -6.75
C ASP A 141 3.55 8.45 -6.03
N PRO A 142 4.68 7.72 -5.96
CA PRO A 142 4.74 6.42 -5.30
C PRO A 142 4.15 6.38 -3.89
N ILE A 143 4.32 7.43 -3.08
CA ILE A 143 3.75 7.43 -1.71
C ILE A 143 2.23 7.40 -1.73
N LYS A 144 1.60 8.15 -2.64
CA LYS A 144 0.14 8.20 -2.82
C LYS A 144 -0.35 6.86 -3.37
N MET A 145 0.28 6.37 -4.43
CA MET A 145 -0.05 5.08 -5.04
C MET A 145 0.01 3.94 -4.01
N ARG A 146 1.03 3.93 -3.13
CA ARG A 146 1.17 2.93 -2.07
C ARG A 146 0.02 2.93 -1.07
N VAL A 147 -0.62 4.07 -0.79
CA VAL A 147 -1.78 4.10 0.12
C VAL A 147 -2.92 3.26 -0.45
N VAL A 148 -3.17 3.36 -1.76
CA VAL A 148 -4.15 2.55 -2.48
C VAL A 148 -3.70 1.09 -2.55
N PHE A 149 -2.45 0.84 -2.89
CA PHE A 149 -1.88 -0.50 -2.95
C PHE A 149 -2.02 -1.24 -1.60
N PHE A 150 -1.60 -0.61 -0.51
CA PHE A 150 -1.67 -1.21 0.82
C PHE A 150 -3.07 -1.27 1.41
N SER A 151 -4.00 -0.40 0.99
CA SER A 151 -5.39 -0.56 1.43
C SER A 151 -5.92 -1.92 0.96
N HIS A 152 -5.63 -2.30 -0.29
CA HIS A 152 -5.94 -3.64 -0.80
C HIS A 152 -5.20 -4.75 -0.05
N PHE A 153 -3.89 -4.61 0.16
CA PHE A 153 -3.09 -5.60 0.90
C PHE A 153 -3.64 -5.91 2.30
N TYR A 154 -4.03 -4.87 3.04
CA TYR A 154 -4.58 -5.01 4.38
C TYR A 154 -6.11 -5.17 4.41
N ASN A 155 -6.74 -5.32 3.24
CA ASN A 155 -8.18 -5.45 3.08
C ASN A 155 -8.99 -4.31 3.75
N MET A 156 -8.52 -3.07 3.61
CA MET A 156 -9.12 -1.87 4.18
C MET A 156 -9.86 -1.09 3.12
N ARG A 157 -11.09 -1.52 2.82
CA ARG A 157 -11.94 -0.86 1.82
C ARG A 157 -12.41 0.52 2.31
N THR A 158 -12.22 1.53 1.49
CA THR A 158 -12.82 2.86 1.66
C THR A 158 -13.03 3.52 0.31
N ASP A 159 -14.20 4.14 0.17
CA ASP A 159 -14.57 5.04 -0.92
C ASP A 159 -13.89 6.41 -0.83
N GLN A 160 -13.36 6.77 0.35
CA GLN A 160 -12.91 8.12 0.65
C GLN A 160 -11.49 8.13 1.21
N MET A 161 -10.52 8.47 0.35
CA MET A 161 -9.11 8.68 0.73
C MET A 161 -8.80 10.18 0.91
N TYR A 162 -9.59 10.85 1.74
CA TYR A 162 -9.64 12.31 1.92
C TYR A 162 -8.30 13.05 2.04
N THR A 163 -7.28 12.38 2.55
CA THR A 163 -6.00 13.01 2.90
C THR A 163 -4.82 12.48 2.10
N ILE A 164 -5.06 11.76 1.01
CA ILE A 164 -3.99 11.33 0.11
C ILE A 164 -3.29 12.55 -0.53
N ASP A 165 -4.03 13.62 -0.80
CA ASP A 165 -3.51 14.88 -1.33
C ASP A 165 -2.70 15.68 -0.29
N TRP A 166 -2.72 15.26 0.98
CA TRP A 166 -1.81 15.83 2.00
C TRP A 166 -0.35 15.68 1.59
N PHE A 167 0.00 14.60 0.90
CA PHE A 167 1.35 14.37 0.40
C PHE A 167 1.78 15.39 -0.65
N ASP A 168 0.86 16.04 -1.37
CA ASP A 168 1.22 17.01 -2.42
C ASP A 168 1.97 18.21 -1.83
N LYS A 169 1.57 18.66 -0.63
CA LYS A 169 2.28 19.73 0.09
C LYS A 169 3.71 19.33 0.44
N TRP A 170 3.90 18.10 0.92
CA TRP A 170 5.23 17.60 1.23
C TRP A 170 6.08 17.45 -0.04
N LEU A 171 5.51 16.86 -1.10
CA LEU A 171 6.17 16.69 -2.39
C LEU A 171 6.62 18.02 -3.01
N GLN A 172 5.89 19.11 -2.79
CA GLN A 172 6.32 20.45 -3.22
C GLN A 172 7.57 20.95 -2.47
N THR A 173 7.75 20.56 -1.21
CA THR A 173 8.90 21.01 -0.40
C THR A 173 10.18 20.22 -0.62
N GLN A 174 10.08 18.98 -1.15
CA GLN A 174 11.22 18.08 -1.39
C GLN A 174 12.11 17.85 -0.14
N LYS A 175 11.52 17.95 1.05
CA LYS A 175 12.22 17.75 2.31
C LYS A 175 12.34 16.27 2.64
N ASP A 176 13.43 15.91 3.32
CA ASP A 176 13.69 14.58 3.84
C ASP A 176 12.87 14.23 5.10
N TYR A 177 11.91 15.10 5.46
CA TYR A 177 11.00 14.89 6.56
C TYR A 177 9.57 15.22 6.18
N ILE A 178 8.62 14.55 6.84
CA ILE A 178 7.19 14.84 6.71
C ILE A 178 6.57 15.20 8.05
N VAL A 179 5.65 16.17 8.03
CA VAL A 179 4.87 16.57 9.20
C VAL A 179 3.44 16.05 9.06
N ILE A 180 3.04 15.22 10.01
CA ILE A 180 1.68 14.70 10.15
C ILE A 180 0.98 15.58 11.18
N SER A 181 0.03 16.39 10.71
CA SER A 181 -0.69 17.37 11.52
C SER A 181 -2.08 16.85 11.93
N PRO A 182 -2.82 17.54 12.81
CA PRO A 182 -4.16 17.12 13.23
C PRO A 182 -5.17 17.01 12.07
N ASN A 183 -4.93 17.74 10.97
CA ASN A 183 -5.79 17.71 9.78
C ASN A 183 -5.57 16.46 8.91
N PHE A 184 -4.60 15.61 9.25
CA PHE A 184 -4.32 14.37 8.54
C PHE A 184 -5.29 13.25 8.98
N HIS A 185 -6.49 13.23 8.43
CA HIS A 185 -7.48 12.19 8.72
C HIS A 185 -7.10 10.86 8.06
N THR A 186 -6.58 9.92 8.84
CA THR A 186 -6.24 8.58 8.34
C THR A 186 -7.47 7.71 8.03
N GLY A 187 -8.64 8.07 8.58
CA GLY A 187 -9.78 7.14 8.63
C GLY A 187 -9.35 5.79 9.22
N TYR A 188 -9.82 4.70 8.63
CA TYR A 188 -9.40 3.33 8.94
C TYR A 188 -8.08 2.91 8.27
N LEU A 189 -7.50 3.76 7.42
CA LEU A 189 -6.28 3.46 6.63
C LEU A 189 -4.97 3.69 7.39
N GLY A 190 -4.98 3.72 8.73
CA GLY A 190 -3.78 3.98 9.52
C GLY A 190 -2.60 3.08 9.14
N VAL A 191 -2.85 1.77 8.97
CA VAL A 191 -1.82 0.79 8.57
C VAL A 191 -1.26 1.10 7.18
N SER A 192 -2.12 1.42 6.20
CA SER A 192 -1.69 1.75 4.83
C SER A 192 -0.86 3.02 4.79
N TYR A 193 -1.30 4.08 5.47
CA TYR A 193 -0.53 5.32 5.54
C TYR A 193 0.83 5.10 6.22
N GLY A 194 0.85 4.37 7.34
CA GLY A 194 2.09 4.04 8.03
C GLY A 194 3.06 3.28 7.13
N HIS A 195 2.57 2.27 6.41
CA HIS A 195 3.38 1.46 5.50
C HIS A 195 3.90 2.30 4.32
N SER A 196 3.03 3.08 3.67
CA SER A 196 3.40 3.96 2.56
C SER A 196 4.51 4.93 2.93
N ILE A 197 4.39 5.56 4.11
CA ILE A 197 5.41 6.48 4.65
C ILE A 197 6.70 5.70 4.97
N GLY A 198 6.60 4.55 5.63
CA GLY A 198 7.75 3.71 5.98
C GLY A 198 8.59 3.28 4.76
N TRP A 199 7.92 3.01 3.64
CA TRP A 199 8.54 2.60 2.37
C TRP A 199 9.10 3.77 1.54
N ASP A 200 8.89 5.02 1.95
CA ASP A 200 9.42 6.15 1.20
C ASP A 200 10.88 6.42 1.56
N GLY A 201 11.78 5.94 0.71
CA GLY A 201 13.24 6.10 0.88
C GLY A 201 13.74 7.54 0.86
N ARG A 202 12.89 8.53 0.51
CA ARG A 202 13.25 9.96 0.58
C ARG A 202 13.14 10.51 2.00
N LEU A 203 12.40 9.84 2.88
CA LEU A 203 12.15 10.29 4.25
C LEU A 203 13.18 9.69 5.22
N ASN A 204 13.79 10.55 6.03
CA ASN A 204 14.58 10.14 7.20
C ASN A 204 13.89 10.48 8.54
N THR A 205 12.88 11.35 8.52
CA THR A 205 12.21 11.84 9.73
C THR A 205 10.71 11.95 9.55
N VAL A 206 9.95 11.53 10.55
CA VAL A 206 8.50 11.75 10.63
C VAL A 206 8.17 12.52 11.89
N ALA A 207 7.55 13.68 11.74
CA ALA A 207 7.11 14.50 12.85
C ALA A 207 5.58 14.41 13.01
N PHE A 208 5.13 13.96 14.17
CA PHE A 208 3.74 14.01 14.58
C PHE A 208 3.49 15.30 15.37
N LEU A 209 2.78 16.24 14.74
CA LEU A 209 2.44 17.54 15.31
C LEU A 209 1.02 17.49 15.87
N LYS A 210 0.86 17.42 17.19
CA LYS A 210 -0.43 17.28 17.88
C LYS A 210 -1.36 16.21 17.26
N PHE A 211 -0.77 15.23 16.59
CA PHE A 211 -1.53 14.33 15.74
C PHE A 211 -2.25 13.31 16.60
N ARG A 212 -3.58 13.30 16.48
CA ARG A 212 -4.47 12.41 17.23
C ARG A 212 -5.46 11.75 16.28
N SER A 213 -5.15 10.52 15.90
CA SER A 213 -6.07 9.64 15.18
C SER A 213 -6.49 8.47 16.05
N LYS A 214 -7.74 8.01 15.91
CA LYS A 214 -8.21 6.74 16.51
C LYS A 214 -7.37 5.54 16.06
N ASN A 215 -6.72 5.64 14.90
CA ASN A 215 -5.85 4.61 14.33
C ASN A 215 -4.36 4.99 14.39
N PHE A 216 -3.98 5.91 15.29
CA PHE A 216 -2.58 6.30 15.47
C PHE A 216 -1.71 5.09 15.80
N ASN A 217 -2.11 4.25 16.76
CA ASN A 217 -1.40 3.03 17.13
C ASN A 217 -1.06 2.17 15.90
N ARG A 218 -2.06 1.88 15.07
CA ARG A 218 -1.90 1.08 13.84
C ARG A 218 -0.99 1.76 12.82
N MET A 219 -1.06 3.08 12.73
CA MET A 219 -0.23 3.86 11.82
C MET A 219 1.23 3.88 12.25
N ILE A 220 1.54 4.27 13.50
CA ILE A 220 2.92 4.36 13.98
C ILE A 220 3.59 2.99 13.98
N GLU A 221 2.84 1.95 14.32
CA GLU A 221 3.32 0.58 14.28
C GLU A 221 3.68 0.12 12.87
N SER A 222 2.76 0.29 11.91
CA SER A 222 3.02 -0.05 10.51
C SER A 222 4.20 0.76 9.95
N LEU A 223 4.31 2.03 10.33
CA LEU A 223 5.45 2.87 9.97
C LEU A 223 6.75 2.31 10.54
N LEU A 224 6.79 2.00 11.83
CA LEU A 224 7.99 1.49 12.50
C LEU A 224 8.46 0.17 11.90
N GLU A 225 7.55 -0.77 11.65
CA GLU A 225 7.85 -2.10 11.13
C GLU A 225 8.30 -2.10 9.66
N ASN A 226 7.91 -1.08 8.90
CA ASN A 226 8.20 -0.98 7.47
C ASN A 226 9.18 0.14 7.10
N SER A 227 9.65 0.93 8.07
CA SER A 227 10.60 2.03 7.82
C SER A 227 11.91 1.52 7.24
N LEU A 228 12.32 2.10 6.10
CA LEU A 228 13.60 1.79 5.46
C LEU A 228 14.71 2.79 5.84
N SER A 229 14.40 4.08 5.77
CA SER A 229 15.36 5.18 5.93
C SER A 229 14.98 6.14 7.06
N ILE A 230 13.77 6.01 7.62
CA ILE A 230 13.29 6.85 8.72
C ILE A 230 13.98 6.41 10.00
N THR A 231 14.99 7.16 10.43
CA THR A 231 15.73 6.88 11.68
C THR A 231 15.23 7.72 12.85
N ARG A 232 14.37 8.72 12.58
CA ARG A 232 13.86 9.65 13.59
C ARG A 232 12.35 9.82 13.58
N ILE A 233 11.75 9.76 14.77
CA ILE A 233 10.37 10.19 15.02
C ILE A 233 10.38 11.35 16.00
N SER A 234 9.63 12.40 15.67
CA SER A 234 9.45 13.57 16.52
C SER A 234 7.99 13.71 16.94
N PHE A 235 7.75 13.93 18.23
CA PHE A 235 6.46 14.34 18.78
C PHE A 235 6.54 15.83 19.12
N VAL A 236 5.57 16.60 18.63
CA VAL A 236 5.61 18.06 18.69
C VAL A 236 4.29 18.62 19.21
N ASP A 237 4.40 19.50 20.20
CA ASP A 237 3.32 20.30 20.79
C ASP A 237 2.16 19.52 21.47
N TYR A 238 2.39 18.32 21.98
CA TYR A 238 1.36 17.55 22.70
C TYR A 238 1.07 18.15 24.09
N VAL A 239 -0.22 18.22 24.46
CA VAL A 239 -0.70 18.78 25.75
C VAL A 239 -1.53 17.76 26.53
N PRO A 240 -1.75 17.94 27.85
CA PRO A 240 -2.58 17.03 28.65
C PRO A 240 -3.95 16.76 28.03
N GLY A 241 -4.40 15.50 28.11
CA GLY A 241 -5.70 15.07 27.56
C GLY A 241 -5.77 14.98 26.02
N GLN A 242 -4.71 15.35 25.30
CA GLN A 242 -4.65 15.29 23.84
C GLN A 242 -3.53 14.37 23.33
N LEU A 243 -3.33 13.25 24.02
CA LEU A 243 -2.28 12.30 23.70
C LEU A 243 -2.75 11.26 22.66
N PRO A 244 -1.84 10.75 21.82
CA PRO A 244 -2.13 9.62 20.96
C PRO A 244 -2.09 8.33 21.79
N VAL A 245 -2.81 7.30 21.33
CA VAL A 245 -2.76 5.97 21.96
C VAL A 245 -1.65 5.17 21.31
N PHE A 246 -0.58 4.87 22.04
CA PHE A 246 0.52 4.06 21.53
C PHE A 246 0.15 2.58 21.38
N PRO A 247 0.85 1.83 20.52
CA PRO A 247 0.70 0.38 20.43
C PRO A 247 1.05 -0.33 21.75
N THR A 248 0.43 -1.47 21.99
CA THR A 248 0.72 -2.34 23.15
C THR A 248 1.27 -3.70 22.73
N ARG A 249 1.57 -3.90 21.44
CA ARG A 249 2.27 -5.09 20.93
C ARG A 249 3.74 -4.80 20.66
N LYS A 250 4.56 -5.83 20.77
CA LYS A 250 5.99 -5.79 20.43
C LYS A 250 6.17 -5.44 18.96
N ILE A 251 6.98 -4.42 18.67
CA ILE A 251 7.39 -4.04 17.33
C ILE A 251 8.46 -5.04 16.86
N ALA A 252 8.20 -5.73 15.74
CA ALA A 252 9.05 -6.84 15.30
C ALA A 252 10.47 -6.37 14.90
N LYS A 253 10.55 -5.22 14.24
CA LYS A 253 11.79 -4.58 13.80
C LYS A 253 11.55 -3.09 13.60
N THR A 254 12.59 -2.27 13.70
CA THR A 254 12.56 -0.88 13.24
C THR A 254 13.98 -0.37 13.07
N VAL A 255 14.14 0.61 12.17
CA VAL A 255 15.39 1.38 12.01
C VAL A 255 15.30 2.74 12.70
N VAL A 256 14.18 3.06 13.35
CA VAL A 256 14.01 4.29 14.14
C VAL A 256 14.76 4.16 15.46
N THR A 257 15.86 4.90 15.59
CA THR A 257 16.72 4.90 16.77
C THR A 257 16.71 6.24 17.52
N ARG A 258 16.11 7.29 16.92
CA ARG A 258 16.10 8.65 17.46
C ARG A 258 14.68 9.14 17.74
N TRP A 259 14.44 9.60 18.96
CA TRP A 259 13.12 10.01 19.43
C TRP A 259 13.17 11.42 20.01
N TRP A 260 12.40 12.34 19.44
CA TRP A 260 12.41 13.75 19.84
C TRP A 260 11.05 14.15 20.41
N PHE A 261 11.05 14.84 21.53
CA PHE A 261 9.88 15.43 22.17
C PHE A 261 10.10 16.93 22.25
N LEU A 262 9.34 17.69 21.46
CA LEU A 262 9.49 19.13 21.33
C LEU A 262 8.22 19.80 21.83
N ARG A 263 8.33 20.64 22.87
CA ARG A 263 7.20 21.38 23.46
C ARG A 263 6.02 20.47 23.84
N CYS A 264 6.34 19.27 24.30
CA CYS A 264 5.34 18.30 24.76
C CYS A 264 5.16 18.40 26.27
N ASP A 265 3.98 18.02 26.73
CA ASP A 265 3.72 17.73 28.13
C ASP A 265 4.42 16.45 28.59
N VAL A 266 4.83 16.40 29.86
CA VAL A 266 5.48 15.22 30.48
C VAL A 266 4.66 13.94 30.32
N SER A 267 3.32 14.03 30.29
CA SER A 267 2.44 12.88 30.10
C SER A 267 2.68 12.21 28.74
N MET A 268 3.00 12.97 27.69
CA MET A 268 3.34 12.41 26.38
C MET A 268 4.62 11.56 26.43
N ILE A 269 5.62 12.05 27.15
CA ILE A 269 6.90 11.37 27.34
C ILE A 269 6.67 10.09 28.16
N TYR A 270 5.85 10.17 29.21
CA TYR A 270 5.48 9.00 30.02
C TYR A 270 4.76 7.92 29.20
N GLU A 271 3.73 8.28 28.43
CA GLU A 271 3.02 7.34 27.54
C GLU A 271 3.97 6.68 26.53
N TRP A 272 4.91 7.45 25.98
CA TRP A 272 5.92 6.88 25.10
C TRP A 272 6.89 5.97 25.85
N LEU A 273 7.33 6.29 27.07
CA LEU A 273 8.19 5.40 27.86
C LEU A 273 7.49 4.06 28.16
N GLN A 274 6.17 4.08 28.39
CA GLN A 274 5.37 2.87 28.51
C GLN A 274 5.33 2.06 27.21
N PHE A 275 5.34 2.73 26.07
CA PHE A 275 5.45 2.10 24.76
C PHE A 275 6.88 1.60 24.45
N ALA A 276 7.91 2.29 24.91
CA ALA A 276 9.30 2.02 24.56
C ALA A 276 9.76 0.60 24.94
N LYS A 277 9.13 -0.02 25.96
CA LYS A 277 9.36 -1.44 26.33
C LYS A 277 8.99 -2.44 25.22
N TYR A 278 8.19 -2.02 24.24
CA TYR A 278 7.79 -2.83 23.09
C TYR A 278 8.68 -2.61 21.86
N LEU A 279 9.63 -1.68 21.92
CA LEU A 279 10.59 -1.43 20.85
C LEU A 279 11.75 -2.44 20.91
N PRO A 280 12.34 -2.81 19.77
CA PRO A 280 13.64 -3.47 19.74
C PRO A 280 14.71 -2.61 20.42
N SER A 281 15.75 -3.25 20.96
CA SER A 281 16.95 -2.56 21.46
C SER A 281 17.66 -1.81 20.32
N GLY A 282 18.33 -0.70 20.64
CA GLY A 282 19.08 0.09 19.65
C GLY A 282 18.73 1.57 19.62
N MET A 283 18.18 2.13 20.71
CA MET A 283 17.97 3.58 20.81
C MET A 283 19.32 4.32 20.86
N GLU A 284 19.52 5.26 19.94
CA GLU A 284 20.72 6.10 19.86
C GLU A 284 20.56 7.41 20.64
N SER A 285 19.39 8.06 20.54
CA SER A 285 19.19 9.36 21.16
C SER A 285 17.74 9.60 21.54
N LEU A 286 17.54 10.17 22.73
CA LEU A 286 16.29 10.74 23.20
C LEU A 286 16.50 12.24 23.44
N LEU A 287 15.79 13.09 22.69
CA LEU A 287 15.82 14.54 22.87
C LEU A 287 14.50 14.98 23.51
N ILE A 288 14.58 15.75 24.59
CA ILE A 288 13.45 16.40 25.24
C ILE A 288 13.79 17.88 25.31
N GLU A 289 13.03 18.72 24.59
CA GLU A 289 13.34 20.13 24.44
C GLU A 289 12.10 21.00 24.60
N SER A 290 12.21 22.04 25.42
CA SER A 290 11.14 23.01 25.68
C SER A 290 9.83 22.37 26.18
N CYS A 291 9.92 21.20 26.82
CA CYS A 291 8.79 20.48 27.40
C CYS A 291 8.43 21.03 28.78
N VAL A 292 7.15 20.96 29.14
CA VAL A 292 6.68 21.26 30.50
C VAL A 292 6.78 19.96 31.29
N LEU A 293 7.71 19.92 32.26
CA LEU A 293 8.00 18.76 33.11
C LEU A 293 7.15 18.76 34.38
#